data_AF-A0AAV5E0J4-F1
#
_entry.id   AF-A0AAV5E0J4-F1
#
_cell.length_a   1.000
_cell.length_b   1.000
_cell.length_c   1.000
_cell.angle_alpha   90.00
_cell.angle_beta   90.00
_cell.angle_gamma   90.00
#
_symmetry.space_group_name_H-M   'P 1'
#
loop_
_entity.id
_entity.type
_entity.pdbx_description
1 polymer ?
#
loop_
_entity_poly.entity_id
_entity_poly.type
_entity_poly.pdbx_seq_one_letter_code
_entity_poly.pdbx_strand_id
1 'polypeptide(L)'
;MVVAKEQELGQRGVLDLEAQFAFFRSQHRHPVNAAAHALLSWPILFTNLLILHFLPLPSPLDPALALALAYAATYVAVDRRAGALAGLLFLGAWAASRALAEHLGFARSWRVVLATQLFCWTWQFLGHGLFEASADSNRSLRLLPHPFPWMRLHC
;
A
#
# COMPACT_ATOMS: atom_id res chain seq x y z
N MET A 1 11.98 -0.77 33.88
CA MET A 1 11.00 -1.80 33.48
C MET A 1 9.79 -1.24 32.71
N VAL A 2 9.33 -0.02 33.01
CA VAL A 2 8.22 0.64 32.27
C VAL A 2 8.60 1.01 30.83
N VAL A 3 9.81 1.55 30.61
CA VAL A 3 10.30 1.91 29.26
C VAL A 3 10.43 0.70 28.32
N ALA A 4 10.90 -0.44 28.84
CA ALA A 4 11.00 -1.68 28.07
C ALA A 4 9.62 -2.25 27.70
N LYS A 5 8.61 -2.06 28.56
CA LYS A 5 7.23 -2.51 28.33
C LYS A 5 6.51 -1.63 27.31
N GLU A 6 6.77 -0.33 27.29
CA GLU A 6 6.24 0.58 26.26
C GLU A 6 6.94 0.39 24.91
N GLN A 7 8.25 0.13 24.90
CA GLN A 7 8.97 -0.23 23.68
C GLN A 7 8.52 -1.58 23.13
N GLU A 8 8.26 -2.58 23.98
CA GLU A 8 7.64 -3.84 23.52
C GLU A 8 6.21 -3.64 23.01
N LEU A 9 5.39 -2.79 23.65
CA LEU A 9 4.01 -2.54 23.19
C LEU A 9 3.99 -1.78 21.85
N GLY A 10 4.90 -0.82 21.67
CA GLY A 10 5.08 -0.07 20.43
C GLY A 10 5.73 -0.87 19.30
N GLN A 11 6.69 -1.75 19.62
CA GLN A 11 7.27 -2.69 18.65
C GLN A 11 6.30 -3.78 18.23
N ARG A 12 5.42 -4.24 19.15
CA ARG A 12 4.33 -5.14 18.81
C ARG A 12 3.44 -4.47 17.75
N GLY A 13 2.89 -3.26 17.96
CA GLY A 13 1.97 -2.67 16.98
C GLY A 13 2.50 -2.48 15.55
N VAL A 14 3.79 -2.10 15.37
CA VAL A 14 4.37 -1.86 14.04
C VAL A 14 4.84 -3.14 13.35
N LEU A 15 5.18 -4.21 14.08
CA LEU A 15 5.57 -5.50 13.50
C LEU A 15 4.50 -6.59 13.67
N ASP A 16 3.38 -6.26 14.31
CA ASP A 16 2.22 -7.13 14.48
C ASP A 16 1.37 -7.10 13.21
N LEU A 17 1.46 -8.21 12.49
CA LEU A 17 0.73 -8.44 11.25
C LEU A 17 -0.79 -8.32 11.45
N GLU A 18 -1.33 -8.76 12.59
CA GLU A 18 -2.78 -8.68 12.86
C GLU A 18 -3.20 -7.23 13.07
N ALA A 19 -2.43 -6.45 13.83
CA ALA A 19 -2.68 -5.02 14.02
C ALA A 19 -2.61 -4.25 12.69
N GLN A 20 -1.60 -4.52 11.86
CA GLN A 20 -1.47 -3.92 10.53
C GLN A 20 -2.66 -4.28 9.62
N PHE A 21 -3.06 -5.55 9.57
CA PHE A 21 -4.22 -5.97 8.77
C PHE A 21 -5.55 -5.42 9.32
N ALA A 22 -5.70 -5.34 10.64
CA ALA A 22 -6.88 -4.76 11.28
C ALA A 22 -7.01 -3.27 10.94
N PHE A 23 -5.89 -2.52 11.00
CA PHE A 23 -5.85 -1.15 10.56
C PHE A 23 -6.20 -1.01 9.07
N PHE A 24 -5.59 -1.81 8.20
CA PHE A 24 -5.87 -1.79 6.76
C PHE A 24 -7.35 -2.06 6.45
N ARG A 25 -7.94 -3.11 7.06
CA ARG A 25 -9.37 -3.44 6.92
C ARG A 25 -10.30 -2.37 7.49
N SER A 26 -9.86 -1.62 8.51
CA SER A 26 -10.67 -0.55 9.08
C SER A 26 -10.89 0.59 8.08
N GLN A 27 -9.92 0.82 7.19
CA GLN A 27 -9.90 1.88 6.19
C GLN A 27 -10.45 1.45 4.81
N HIS A 28 -10.41 0.15 4.51
CA HIS A 28 -10.84 -0.40 3.21
C HIS A 28 -11.87 -1.50 3.44
N ARG A 29 -13.11 -1.10 3.76
CA ARG A 29 -14.20 -2.05 4.05
C ARG A 29 -14.76 -2.65 2.77
N HIS A 30 -14.76 -1.90 1.67
CA HIS A 30 -15.26 -2.40 0.41
C HIS A 30 -14.22 -3.28 -0.29
N PRO A 31 -14.54 -4.56 -0.63
CA PRO A 31 -13.55 -5.52 -1.12
C PRO A 31 -12.90 -5.09 -2.44
N VAL A 32 -13.64 -4.38 -3.31
CA VAL A 32 -13.10 -3.84 -4.57
C VAL A 32 -12.08 -2.73 -4.28
N ASN A 33 -12.31 -1.89 -3.28
CA ASN A 33 -11.39 -0.83 -2.91
C ASN A 33 -10.10 -1.43 -2.30
N ALA A 34 -10.25 -2.36 -1.37
CA ALA A 34 -9.12 -3.09 -0.80
C ALA A 34 -8.28 -3.81 -1.87
N ALA A 35 -8.92 -4.47 -2.84
CA ALA A 35 -8.23 -5.12 -3.95
C ALA A 35 -7.52 -4.11 -4.86
N ALA A 36 -8.16 -2.97 -5.17
CA ALA A 36 -7.55 -1.90 -5.95
C ALA A 36 -6.26 -1.37 -5.27
N HIS A 37 -6.30 -1.13 -3.96
CA HIS A 37 -5.12 -0.72 -3.21
C HIS A 37 -4.02 -1.78 -3.22
N ALA A 38 -4.37 -3.05 -2.98
CA ALA A 38 -3.39 -4.14 -2.99
C ALA A 38 -2.72 -4.31 -4.36
N LEU A 39 -3.49 -4.23 -5.45
CA LEU A 39 -2.97 -4.45 -6.81
C LEU A 39 -2.21 -3.23 -7.36
N LEU A 40 -2.71 -2.01 -7.14
CA LEU A 40 -2.12 -0.79 -7.70
C LEU A 40 -0.92 -0.27 -6.90
N SER A 41 -0.74 -0.71 -5.67
CA SER A 41 0.46 -0.37 -4.89
C SER A 41 1.75 -0.94 -5.50
N TRP A 42 1.68 -2.10 -6.16
CA TRP A 42 2.85 -2.72 -6.79
C TRP A 42 3.41 -1.91 -7.98
N PRO A 43 2.59 -1.48 -8.97
CA PRO A 43 3.05 -0.55 -10.00
C PRO A 43 3.59 0.78 -9.47
N ILE A 44 2.98 1.35 -8.44
CA ILE A 44 3.48 2.58 -7.78
C ILE A 44 4.88 2.35 -7.22
N LEU A 45 5.05 1.28 -6.44
CA LEU A 45 6.36 0.91 -5.90
C LEU A 45 7.38 0.68 -7.02
N PHE A 46 7.02 -0.08 -8.04
CA PHE A 46 7.92 -0.40 -9.16
C PHE A 46 8.41 0.87 -9.87
N THR A 47 7.50 1.83 -10.12
CA THR A 47 7.88 3.09 -10.77
C THR A 47 8.69 4.03 -9.86
N ASN A 48 8.54 3.93 -8.54
CA ASN A 48 9.46 4.57 -7.59
C ASN A 48 10.87 3.99 -7.69
N LEU A 49 11.02 2.66 -7.77
CA LEU A 49 12.33 2.03 -8.00
C LEU A 49 12.93 2.48 -9.34
N LEU A 50 12.13 2.52 -10.41
CA LEU A 50 12.56 2.95 -11.73
C LEU A 50 13.14 4.36 -11.74
N ILE A 51 12.46 5.34 -11.12
CA ILE A 51 12.94 6.72 -11.15
C ILE A 51 14.18 6.95 -10.27
N LEU A 52 14.33 6.17 -9.19
CA LEU A 52 15.47 6.28 -8.27
C LEU A 52 16.81 5.96 -8.93
N HIS A 53 16.83 5.17 -10.00
CA HIS A 53 18.07 4.91 -10.77
C HIS A 53 18.64 6.15 -11.46
N PHE A 54 17.83 7.19 -11.66
CA PHE A 54 18.27 8.44 -12.27
C PHE A 54 18.62 9.52 -11.24
N LEU A 55 18.55 9.21 -9.94
CA LEU A 55 18.83 10.16 -8.88
C LEU A 55 20.36 10.23 -8.63
N PRO A 56 21.02 11.38 -8.85
CA PRO A 56 22.47 11.49 -8.71
C PRO A 56 22.86 11.68 -7.24
N LEU A 57 22.65 10.65 -6.42
CA LEU A 57 23.07 10.69 -5.00
C LEU A 57 24.53 10.25 -4.85
N PRO A 58 25.33 10.91 -3.99
CA PRO A 58 26.69 10.49 -3.65
C PRO A 58 26.65 9.34 -2.62
N SER A 59 26.00 8.23 -2.98
CA SER A 59 25.86 7.04 -2.15
C SER A 59 26.57 5.85 -2.80
N PRO A 60 27.32 5.03 -2.03
CA PRO A 60 27.89 3.79 -2.56
C PRO A 60 26.82 2.74 -2.86
N LEU A 61 25.62 2.88 -2.27
CA LEU A 61 24.48 2.00 -2.49
C LEU A 61 23.47 2.68 -3.44
N ASP A 62 23.08 1.97 -4.50
CA ASP A 62 22.01 2.37 -5.42
C ASP A 62 20.73 2.71 -4.62
N PRO A 63 20.16 3.92 -4.74
CA PRO A 63 19.00 4.33 -3.95
C PRO A 63 17.78 3.42 -4.13
N ALA A 64 17.58 2.89 -5.34
CA ALA A 64 16.52 1.92 -5.60
C ALA A 64 16.76 0.58 -4.88
N LEU A 65 18.02 0.11 -4.85
CA LEU A 65 18.40 -1.09 -4.10
C LEU A 65 18.19 -0.88 -2.60
N ALA A 66 18.58 0.29 -2.08
CA ALA A 66 18.37 0.65 -0.68
C ALA A 66 16.88 0.59 -0.31
N LEU A 67 16.00 1.13 -1.15
CA LEU A 67 14.56 1.09 -0.94
C LEU A 67 14.02 -0.34 -0.98
N ALA A 68 14.43 -1.14 -1.96
CA ALA A 68 14.00 -2.54 -2.08
C ALA A 68 14.44 -3.38 -0.86
N LEU A 69 15.67 -3.19 -0.39
CA LEU A 69 16.19 -3.87 0.81
C LEU A 69 15.48 -3.42 2.09
N ALA A 70 15.17 -2.13 2.22
CA ALA A 70 14.43 -1.62 3.37
C ALA A 70 13.02 -2.22 3.46
N TYR A 71 12.31 -2.30 2.34
CA TYR A 71 11.02 -2.98 2.28
C TYR A 71 11.18 -4.48 2.57
N ALA A 72 12.10 -5.18 1.91
CA ALA A 72 12.33 -6.61 2.15
C ALA A 72 12.60 -6.91 3.63
N ALA A 73 13.47 -6.11 4.29
CA ALA A 73 13.77 -6.24 5.70
C ALA A 73 12.54 -6.04 6.59
N THR A 74 11.70 -5.04 6.27
CA THR A 74 10.44 -4.79 7.00
C THR A 74 9.50 -5.99 6.91
N TYR A 75 9.30 -6.55 5.71
CA TYR A 75 8.42 -7.70 5.54
C TYR A 75 8.95 -8.97 6.21
N VAL A 76 10.27 -9.21 6.17
CA VAL A 76 10.91 -10.32 6.90
C VAL A 76 10.81 -10.17 8.42
N ALA A 77 10.86 -8.92 8.92
CA ALA A 77 10.70 -8.63 10.35
C ALA A 77 9.27 -8.89 10.83
N VAL A 78 8.26 -8.65 9.98
CA VAL A 78 6.84 -8.90 10.27
C VAL A 78 6.51 -10.40 10.24
N ASP A 79 6.90 -11.10 9.16
CA ASP A 79 6.75 -12.56 9.05
C ASP A 79 7.90 -13.14 8.22
N ARG A 80 8.62 -14.12 8.77
CA ARG A 80 9.81 -14.67 8.10
C ARG A 80 9.51 -15.39 6.80
N ARG A 81 8.39 -16.11 6.70
CA ARG A 81 8.08 -16.97 5.53
C ARG A 81 7.50 -16.14 4.40
N ALA A 82 6.44 -15.38 4.69
CA ALA A 82 5.83 -14.46 3.75
C ALA A 82 6.81 -13.34 3.37
N GLY A 83 7.59 -12.86 4.33
CA GLY A 83 8.60 -11.84 4.11
C GLY A 83 9.77 -12.30 3.25
N ALA A 84 10.20 -13.56 3.31
CA ALA A 84 11.20 -14.08 2.39
C ALA A 84 10.71 -14.05 0.93
N LEU A 85 9.44 -14.45 0.69
CA LEU A 85 8.83 -14.35 -0.63
C LEU A 85 8.71 -12.89 -1.09
N ALA A 86 8.24 -12.00 -0.21
CA ALA A 86 8.16 -10.57 -0.50
C ALA A 86 9.55 -9.99 -0.82
N GLY A 87 10.58 -10.38 -0.07
CA GLY A 87 11.96 -9.98 -0.32
C GLY A 87 12.46 -10.38 -1.71
N LEU A 88 12.18 -11.61 -2.15
CA LEU A 88 12.49 -12.03 -3.53
C LEU A 88 11.75 -11.19 -4.56
N LEU A 89 10.48 -10.82 -4.31
CA LEU A 89 9.71 -9.93 -5.19
C LEU A 89 10.30 -8.52 -5.25
N PHE A 90 10.72 -7.94 -4.11
CA PHE A 90 11.36 -6.62 -4.08
C PHE A 90 12.70 -6.62 -4.84
N LEU A 91 13.52 -7.65 -4.67
CA LEU A 91 14.79 -7.78 -5.40
C LEU A 91 14.56 -8.01 -6.90
N GLY A 92 13.57 -8.82 -7.26
CA GLY A 92 13.17 -9.01 -8.66
C GLY A 92 12.66 -7.71 -9.28
N ALA A 93 11.83 -6.95 -8.55
CA ALA A 93 11.32 -5.66 -8.99
C ALA A 93 12.46 -4.64 -9.20
N TRP A 94 13.44 -4.60 -8.29
CA TRP A 94 14.64 -3.78 -8.43
C TRP A 94 15.47 -4.17 -9.67
N ALA A 95 15.73 -5.46 -9.87
CA ALA A 95 16.49 -5.91 -11.03
C ALA A 95 15.77 -5.57 -12.35
N ALA A 96 14.46 -5.77 -12.39
CA ALA A 96 13.63 -5.42 -13.53
C ALA A 96 13.55 -3.90 -13.77
N SER A 97 13.47 -3.09 -12.72
CA SER A 97 13.47 -1.63 -12.85
C SER A 97 14.81 -1.10 -13.37
N ARG A 98 15.93 -1.71 -12.96
CA ARG A 98 17.27 -1.39 -13.51
C ARG A 98 17.37 -1.69 -14.99
N ALA A 99 17.01 -2.91 -15.39
CA ALA A 99 17.04 -3.30 -16.79
C ALA A 99 16.15 -2.39 -17.65
N LEU A 100 14.98 -2.01 -17.12
CA LEU A 100 14.07 -1.09 -17.81
C LEU A 100 14.64 0.34 -17.89
N ALA A 101 15.27 0.84 -16.83
CA ALA A 101 15.91 2.16 -16.80
C ALA A 101 17.02 2.27 -17.85
N GLU A 102 17.86 1.23 -17.95
CA GLU A 102 18.94 1.13 -18.94
C GLU A 102 18.39 1.07 -20.37
N HIS A 103 17.31 0.33 -20.59
CA HIS A 103 16.69 0.19 -21.91
C HIS A 103 15.98 1.47 -22.40
N LEU A 104 15.29 2.18 -21.50
CA LEU A 104 14.47 3.33 -21.86
C LEU A 104 15.22 4.66 -21.77
N GLY A 105 16.17 4.77 -20.84
CA GLY A 105 16.76 6.05 -20.43
C GLY A 105 15.76 6.95 -19.68
N PHE A 106 16.24 8.10 -19.22
CA PHE A 106 15.49 8.98 -18.30
C PHE A 106 14.16 9.47 -18.89
N ALA A 107 14.18 10.10 -20.07
CA ALA A 107 13.00 10.77 -20.62
C ALA A 107 11.82 9.81 -20.87
N ARG A 108 12.08 8.59 -21.37
CA ARG A 108 11.05 7.56 -21.57
C ARG A 108 10.58 6.96 -20.25
N SER A 109 11.51 6.66 -19.35
CA SER A 109 11.19 6.15 -18.01
C SER A 109 10.29 7.11 -17.24
N TRP A 110 10.58 8.41 -17.29
CA TRP A 110 9.76 9.43 -16.63
C TRP A 110 8.32 9.49 -17.15
N ARG A 111 8.10 9.29 -18.45
CA ARG A 111 6.74 9.21 -19.02
C ARG A 111 5.99 7.99 -18.51
N VAL A 112 6.65 6.84 -18.39
CA VAL A 112 6.08 5.63 -17.79
C VAL A 112 5.73 5.88 -16.33
N VAL A 113 6.66 6.45 -15.55
CA VAL A 113 6.45 6.80 -14.14
C VAL A 113 5.24 7.71 -13.99
N LEU A 114 5.19 8.84 -14.70
CA LEU A 114 4.07 9.78 -14.61
C LEU A 114 2.74 9.13 -14.97
N ALA A 115 2.68 8.37 -16.07
CA ALA A 115 1.45 7.70 -16.50
C ALA A 115 0.95 6.71 -15.44
N THR A 116 1.85 5.86 -14.92
CA THR A 116 1.50 4.88 -13.88
C THR A 116 1.10 5.54 -12.57
N GLN A 117 1.86 6.53 -12.10
CA GLN A 117 1.57 7.22 -10.84
C GLN A 117 0.22 7.93 -10.89
N LEU A 118 -0.05 8.68 -11.96
CA LEU A 118 -1.34 9.36 -12.12
C LEU A 118 -2.49 8.36 -12.17
N PHE A 119 -2.38 7.31 -13.01
CA PHE A 119 -3.42 6.30 -13.11
C PHE A 119 -3.70 5.59 -11.77
N CYS A 120 -2.65 5.12 -11.10
CA CYS A 120 -2.80 4.32 -9.88
C CYS A 120 -3.32 5.17 -8.71
N TRP A 121 -2.77 6.37 -8.51
CA TRP A 121 -3.24 7.27 -7.45
C TRP A 121 -4.66 7.74 -7.69
N THR A 122 -5.02 8.11 -8.93
CA THR A 122 -6.41 8.49 -9.25
C THR A 122 -7.37 7.38 -8.88
N TRP A 123 -7.08 6.13 -9.24
CA TRP A 123 -7.99 5.03 -8.94
C TRP A 123 -8.03 4.67 -7.44
N GLN A 124 -6.91 4.76 -6.72
CA GLN A 124 -6.88 4.56 -5.26
C GLN A 124 -7.69 5.65 -4.52
N PHE A 125 -7.54 6.92 -4.90
CA PHE A 125 -8.31 8.00 -4.30
C PHE A 125 -9.80 7.95 -4.66
N LEU A 126 -10.12 7.63 -5.92
CA LEU A 126 -11.52 7.41 -6.32
C LEU A 126 -12.14 6.24 -5.57
N GLY A 127 -11.38 5.16 -5.34
CA GLY A 127 -11.81 4.02 -4.56
C GLY A 127 -12.23 4.41 -3.14
N HIS A 128 -11.38 5.16 -2.44
CA HIS A 128 -11.73 5.72 -1.13
C HIS A 128 -12.96 6.65 -1.19
N GLY A 129 -12.98 7.59 -2.12
CA GLY A 129 -14.06 8.59 -2.23
C GLY A 129 -15.41 7.99 -2.60
N LEU A 130 -15.44 6.99 -3.49
CA LEU A 130 -16.68 6.40 -3.97
C LEU A 130 -17.18 5.27 -3.07
N PHE A 131 -16.30 4.36 -2.64
CA PHE A 131 -16.73 3.14 -1.95
C PHE A 131 -16.80 3.30 -0.44
N GLU A 132 -15.88 4.05 0.17
CA GLU A 132 -15.85 4.19 1.63
C GLU A 132 -16.75 5.35 2.10
N ALA A 133 -16.85 6.46 1.35
CA ALA A 133 -17.80 7.54 1.68
C ALA A 133 -19.27 7.08 1.60
N SER A 134 -19.60 6.23 0.61
CA SER A 134 -20.94 5.65 0.47
C SER A 134 -21.28 4.70 1.62
N ALA A 135 -20.30 3.99 2.18
CA ALA A 135 -20.51 3.09 3.31
C ALA A 135 -20.86 3.86 4.60
N ASP A 136 -20.19 4.98 4.86
CA ASP A 136 -20.46 5.84 6.02
C ASP A 136 -21.75 6.67 5.87
N SER A 137 -22.09 7.09 4.65
CA SER A 137 -23.40 7.70 4.35
C SER A 137 -24.56 6.71 4.53
N ASN A 138 -24.40 5.46 4.08
CA ASN A 138 -25.41 4.40 4.27
C ASN A 138 -25.53 3.99 5.75
N ARG A 139 -24.44 4.00 6.52
CA ARG A 139 -24.46 3.76 7.97
C ARG A 139 -25.17 4.89 8.72
N SER A 140 -24.90 6.16 8.40
CA SER A 140 -25.59 7.29 9.02
C SER A 140 -27.09 7.30 8.67
N LEU A 141 -27.47 6.97 7.44
CA LEU A 141 -28.88 6.79 7.04
C LEU A 141 -29.58 5.63 7.76
N ARG A 142 -28.88 4.53 8.10
CA ARG A 142 -29.43 3.41 8.90
C ARG A 142 -29.55 3.70 10.40
N LEU A 143 -28.75 4.65 10.90
CA LEU A 143 -28.79 5.09 12.28
C LEU A 143 -29.73 6.29 12.50
N LEU A 144 -30.20 6.92 11.41
CA LEU A 144 -31.36 7.79 11.51
C LEU A 144 -32.56 6.95 11.95
N PRO A 145 -33.32 7.37 12.98
CA PRO A 145 -34.58 6.72 13.29
C PRO A 145 -35.44 6.74 12.03
N HIS A 146 -35.83 5.56 11.53
CA HIS A 146 -36.82 5.47 10.47
C HIS A 146 -38.05 6.28 10.91
N PRO A 147 -38.54 7.24 10.12
CA PRO A 147 -39.69 8.05 10.52
C PRO A 147 -40.96 7.20 10.71
N PHE A 148 -40.98 5.96 10.21
CA PHE A 148 -42.12 5.05 10.31
C PHE A 148 -41.69 3.62 10.64
N PRO A 149 -41.61 3.24 11.93
CA PRO A 149 -41.23 1.88 12.37
C PRO A 149 -42.24 0.78 12.00
N TRP A 150 -43.43 1.15 11.51
CA TRP A 150 -44.59 0.26 11.36
C TRP A 150 -44.86 -0.22 9.93
N MET A 151 -44.12 0.24 8.92
CA MET A 151 -44.21 -0.28 7.54
C MET A 151 -43.28 -1.47 7.29
N ARG A 152 -43.30 -2.47 8.19
CA ARG A 152 -42.85 -3.83 7.87
C ARG A 152 -44.09 -4.68 7.62
N LEU A 153 -44.60 -4.65 6.39
CA LEU A 153 -45.61 -5.60 5.94
C LEU A 153 -44.92 -6.91 5.61
N HIS A 154 -45.33 -7.95 6.33
CA HIS A 154 -45.08 -9.34 5.99
C HIS A 154 -45.69 -9.65 4.61
N CYS A 155 -44.85 -10.07 3.67
CA CYS A 155 -45.12 -11.03 2.60
C CYS A 155 -43.79 -11.65 2.19
#